data_AF-A0A1Q6T5E7-F1
#
_entry.id   AF-A0A1Q6T5E7-F1
#
_cell.length_a   1.000
_cell.length_b   1.000
_cell.length_c   1.000
_cell.angle_alpha   90.00
_cell.angle_beta   90.00
_cell.angle_gamma   90.00
#
_symmetry.space_group_name_H-M   'P 1'
#
loop_
_entity.id
_entity.type
_entity.pdbx_description
1 polymer ?
#
loop_
_entity_poly.entity_id
_entity_poly.type
_entity_poly.pdbx_seq_one_letter_code
_entity_poly.pdbx_strand_id
1 'polypeptide(L)'
;MPVSPFVENDCTENICLHYKTFRYTEKIKSYPKYQKLDIRKYISFIQEGMELTYKRIAESKVELINLFEKYKTILRLRQIHRHTIYYYWLLYKFYHPCNLSRNNFFFYNNLKNYSDNIIQYEEKMLLNGDIPIFFHKPFQKHVYGLNKRLQNNYYQYTAAYWFNKKLNDIQHKEFINKRLQEIYELLAI
;
A
#
# COMPACT_ATOMS: atom_id res chain seq x y z
N MET A 1 -14.72 -7.51 -3.17
CA MET A 1 -13.92 -8.11 -4.28
C MET A 1 -12.52 -7.50 -4.33
N PRO A 2 -11.45 -8.28 -4.53
CA PRO A 2 -10.12 -7.73 -4.75
C PRO A 2 -10.14 -6.91 -6.03
N VAL A 3 -9.74 -5.66 -5.88
CA VAL A 3 -9.58 -4.72 -6.98
C VAL A 3 -8.11 -4.77 -7.36
N SER A 4 -7.79 -5.34 -8.52
CA SER A 4 -6.42 -5.26 -9.03
C SER A 4 -6.33 -4.12 -10.04
N PRO A 5 -5.29 -3.28 -9.93
CA PRO A 5 -4.96 -2.37 -11.01
C PRO A 5 -4.60 -3.17 -12.28
N PHE A 6 -5.05 -2.69 -13.43
CA PHE A 6 -4.66 -3.16 -14.77
C PHE A 6 -4.57 -1.95 -15.71
N VAL A 7 -3.87 -2.08 -16.84
CA VAL A 7 -3.72 -1.00 -17.84
C VAL A 7 -4.63 -1.31 -19.02
N GLU A 8 -5.36 -0.30 -19.52
CA GLU A 8 -6.33 -0.46 -20.62
C GLU A 8 -5.79 0.04 -21.98
N ASN A 9 -4.70 0.81 -21.97
CA ASN A 9 -4.11 1.44 -23.17
C ASN A 9 -2.64 1.01 -23.38
N ASP A 10 -2.44 -0.18 -23.94
CA ASP A 10 -1.10 -0.70 -24.22
C ASP A 10 -0.44 -0.05 -25.45
N CYS A 11 -1.24 0.58 -26.33
CA CYS A 11 -0.78 1.14 -27.61
C CYS A 11 -0.44 2.65 -27.60
N THR A 12 -0.64 3.37 -26.49
CA THR A 12 -0.35 4.82 -26.39
C THR A 12 0.81 5.10 -25.43
N GLU A 13 1.49 6.25 -25.57
CA GLU A 13 2.63 6.63 -24.71
C GLU A 13 2.22 6.87 -23.25
N ASN A 14 0.95 7.18 -22.99
CA ASN A 14 0.41 7.45 -21.64
C ASN A 14 -0.16 6.19 -21.01
N ILE A 15 0.31 5.84 -19.82
CA ILE A 15 -0.21 4.70 -19.05
C ILE A 15 -1.28 5.18 -18.06
N CYS A 16 -2.49 4.61 -18.16
CA CYS A 16 -3.57 4.80 -17.20
C CYS A 16 -3.80 3.52 -16.40
N LEU A 17 -3.94 3.64 -15.06
CA LEU A 17 -4.34 2.54 -14.19
C LEU A 17 -5.86 2.51 -14.07
N HIS A 18 -6.45 1.39 -14.42
CA HIS A 18 -7.85 1.10 -14.21
C HIS A 18 -7.98 0.00 -13.16
N TYR A 19 -9.12 -0.05 -12.50
CA TYR A 19 -9.39 -0.95 -11.39
C TYR A 19 -10.53 -1.88 -11.80
N LYS A 20 -10.25 -3.17 -11.98
CA LYS A 20 -11.27 -4.18 -12.29
C LYS A 20 -11.45 -5.09 -11.08
N THR A 21 -12.70 -5.45 -10.84
CA THR A 21 -13.06 -6.56 -9.96
C THR A 21 -12.79 -7.85 -10.72
N PHE A 22 -11.82 -8.63 -10.25
CA PHE A 22 -11.54 -9.93 -10.87
C PHE A 22 -12.44 -11.00 -10.27
N ARG A 23 -13.06 -11.81 -11.14
CA ARG A 23 -13.64 -13.09 -10.72
C ARG A 23 -12.51 -14.09 -10.57
N TYR A 24 -12.47 -14.75 -9.42
CA TYR A 24 -11.40 -15.65 -9.02
C TYR A 24 -11.23 -16.79 -10.02
N THR A 25 -10.04 -16.89 -10.63
CA THR A 25 -9.63 -18.07 -11.39
C THR A 25 -8.93 -19.07 -10.46
N GLU A 26 -9.12 -20.35 -10.77
CA GLU A 26 -8.85 -21.48 -9.88
C GLU A 26 -7.35 -21.67 -9.60
N LYS A 27 -6.86 -21.13 -8.49
CA LYS A 27 -5.77 -21.64 -7.61
C LYS A 27 -5.19 -20.48 -6.79
N ILE A 28 -5.94 -20.06 -5.77
CA ILE A 28 -5.45 -19.08 -4.81
C ILE A 28 -4.75 -19.83 -3.68
N LYS A 29 -3.42 -19.63 -3.55
CA LYS A 29 -2.59 -20.23 -2.50
C LYS A 29 -2.95 -19.76 -1.08
N SER A 30 -3.74 -18.69 -0.95
CA SER A 30 -4.17 -18.14 0.34
C SER A 30 -5.46 -18.76 0.90
N TYR A 31 -6.09 -19.73 0.20
CA TYR A 31 -7.17 -20.52 0.81
C TYR A 31 -6.60 -21.66 1.65
N PRO A 32 -7.27 -22.03 2.75
CA PRO A 32 -6.97 -23.26 3.47
C PRO A 32 -6.94 -24.46 2.53
N LYS A 33 -5.84 -25.23 2.58
CA LYS A 33 -5.54 -26.30 1.61
C LYS A 33 -6.55 -27.45 1.61
N TYR A 34 -7.27 -27.64 2.71
CA TYR A 34 -8.00 -28.87 2.98
C TYR A 34 -9.45 -28.87 2.47
N GLN A 35 -9.99 -27.73 2.01
CA GLN A 35 -11.35 -27.67 1.42
C GLN A 35 -11.57 -26.38 0.62
N LYS A 36 -12.41 -26.45 -0.42
CA LYS A 36 -12.95 -25.27 -1.11
C LYS A 36 -13.96 -24.60 -0.17
N LEU A 37 -13.47 -23.64 0.63
CA LEU A 37 -14.28 -22.92 1.61
C LEU A 37 -15.03 -21.76 0.95
N ASP A 38 -16.33 -21.68 1.24
CA ASP A 38 -17.11 -20.48 0.99
C ASP A 38 -16.92 -19.50 2.15
N ILE A 39 -16.18 -18.41 1.92
CA ILE A 39 -15.85 -17.41 2.93
C ILE A 39 -17.10 -16.79 3.58
N ARG A 40 -18.24 -16.78 2.88
CA ARG A 40 -19.51 -16.22 3.38
C ARG A 40 -20.02 -16.96 4.61
N LYS A 41 -19.73 -18.26 4.72
CA LYS A 41 -20.06 -19.07 5.89
C LYS A 41 -19.21 -18.74 7.12
N TYR A 42 -18.12 -18.00 6.94
CA TYR A 42 -17.16 -17.69 7.99
C TYR A 42 -17.13 -16.19 8.38
N ILE A 43 -18.02 -15.37 7.82
CA ILE A 43 -18.05 -13.92 8.10
C ILE A 43 -18.22 -13.65 9.60
N SER A 44 -19.11 -14.38 10.28
CA SER A 44 -19.35 -14.24 11.72
C SER A 44 -18.08 -14.49 12.53
N PHE A 45 -17.34 -15.57 12.23
CA PHE A 45 -16.07 -15.89 12.91
C PHE A 45 -15.00 -14.83 12.66
N ILE A 46 -14.95 -14.26 11.44
CA ILE A 46 -14.03 -13.16 11.12
C ILE A 46 -14.40 -11.92 11.95
N GLN A 47 -15.68 -11.57 12.02
CA GLN A 47 -16.16 -10.42 12.79
C GLN A 47 -15.91 -10.59 14.29
N GLU A 48 -16.19 -11.78 14.84
CA GLU A 48 -15.92 -12.09 16.25
C GLU A 48 -14.42 -11.98 16.57
N GLY A 49 -13.56 -12.57 15.73
CA GLY A 49 -12.10 -12.48 15.88
C GLY A 49 -11.60 -11.03 15.84
N MET A 50 -12.20 -10.19 14.99
CA MET A 50 -11.89 -8.77 14.92
C MET A 50 -12.35 -8.00 16.15
N GLU A 51 -13.58 -8.24 16.62
CA GLU A 51 -14.11 -7.61 17.83
C GLU A 51 -13.24 -7.93 19.05
N LEU A 52 -12.90 -9.22 19.25
CA LEU A 52 -12.00 -9.67 20.31
C LEU A 52 -10.62 -9.00 20.22
N THR A 53 -10.09 -8.87 19.00
CA THR A 53 -8.80 -8.23 18.76
C THR A 53 -8.84 -6.75 19.12
N TYR A 54 -9.86 -6.01 18.69
CA TYR A 54 -10.02 -4.59 19.03
C TYR A 54 -10.18 -4.38 20.53
N LYS A 55 -10.93 -5.24 21.21
CA LYS A 55 -11.08 -5.20 22.67
C LYS A 55 -9.72 -5.37 23.37
N ARG A 56 -8.93 -6.36 22.98
CA ARG A 56 -7.58 -6.58 23.53
C ARG A 56 -6.63 -5.41 23.24
N ILE A 57 -6.71 -4.81 22.05
CA ILE A 57 -5.93 -3.60 21.70
C ILE A 57 -6.30 -2.44 22.62
N ALA A 58 -7.60 -2.24 22.89
CA ALA A 58 -8.08 -1.18 23.77
C ALA A 58 -7.59 -1.38 25.23
N GLU A 59 -7.63 -2.62 25.72
CA GLU A 59 -7.12 -3.01 27.04
C GLU A 59 -5.59 -2.81 27.14
N SER A 60 -4.85 -3.12 26.07
CA SER A 60 -3.37 -3.09 26.05
C SER A 60 -2.78 -1.80 25.47
N LYS A 61 -3.57 -0.71 25.42
CA LYS A 61 -3.19 0.53 24.71
C LYS A 61 -1.84 1.10 25.17
N VAL A 62 -1.62 1.19 26.49
CA VAL A 62 -0.39 1.76 27.06
C VAL A 62 0.82 0.90 26.71
N GLU A 63 0.68 -0.43 26.79
CA GLU A 63 1.74 -1.38 26.44
C GLU A 63 2.12 -1.27 24.96
N LEU A 64 1.12 -1.16 24.07
CA LEU A 64 1.35 -1.00 22.63
C LEU A 64 2.08 0.31 22.30
N ILE A 65 1.72 1.42 22.96
CA ILE A 65 2.41 2.71 22.78
C ILE A 65 3.87 2.58 23.23
N ASN A 66 4.12 2.01 24.41
CA ASN A 66 5.47 1.81 24.95
C ASN A 66 6.31 0.90 24.03
N LEU A 67 5.71 -0.19 23.53
CA LEU A 67 6.36 -1.08 22.58
C LEU A 67 6.72 -0.36 21.28
N PHE A 68 5.82 0.47 20.76
CA PHE A 68 6.04 1.21 19.53
C PHE A 68 7.12 2.29 19.66
N GLU A 69 7.14 3.03 20.79
CA GLU A 69 8.21 3.99 21.11
C GLU A 69 9.58 3.31 21.23
N LYS A 70 9.65 2.08 21.78
CA LYS A 70 10.90 1.29 21.85
C LYS A 70 11.54 1.08 20.47
N TYR A 71 10.74 0.96 19.41
CA TYR A 71 11.23 0.75 18.06
C TYR A 71 11.46 2.03 17.25
N LYS A 72 11.29 3.21 17.84
CA LYS A 72 11.32 4.51 17.16
C LYS A 72 12.52 4.76 16.26
N THR A 73 13.70 4.31 16.67
CA THR A 73 14.96 4.55 15.94
C THR A 73 15.24 3.49 14.87
N ILE A 74 14.71 2.28 15.05
CA ILE A 74 15.02 1.09 14.24
C ILE A 74 13.96 0.87 13.16
N LEU A 75 12.68 1.17 13.46
CA LEU A 75 11.57 0.83 12.60
C LEU A 75 11.61 1.61 11.28
N ARG A 76 11.74 0.87 10.19
CA ARG A 76 11.74 1.37 8.82
C ARG A 76 10.71 0.58 8.03
N LEU A 77 9.67 1.26 7.57
CA LEU A 77 8.54 0.64 6.89
C LEU A 77 8.59 0.93 5.39
N ARG A 78 8.26 -0.06 4.56
CA ARG A 78 8.14 0.11 3.12
C ARG A 78 6.94 1.01 2.82
N GLN A 79 7.14 1.99 1.95
CA GLN A 79 6.09 2.84 1.41
C GLN A 79 5.87 2.51 -0.06
N ILE A 80 4.61 2.38 -0.46
CA ILE A 80 4.21 2.26 -1.85
C ILE A 80 3.60 3.61 -2.25
N HIS A 81 4.32 4.40 -3.05
CA HIS A 81 3.81 5.67 -3.57
C HIS A 81 2.89 5.42 -4.77
N ARG A 82 3.30 4.52 -5.66
CA ARG A 82 2.54 4.11 -6.83
C ARG A 82 2.44 2.59 -6.91
N HIS A 83 1.38 2.08 -7.51
CA HIS A 83 1.18 0.65 -7.68
C HIS A 83 2.34 0.03 -8.46
N THR A 84 2.89 -1.09 -7.96
CA THR A 84 4.01 -1.81 -8.57
C THR A 84 3.76 -2.16 -10.04
N ILE A 85 2.53 -2.53 -10.40
CA ILE A 85 2.17 -2.86 -11.78
C ILE A 85 2.38 -1.68 -12.75
N TYR A 86 2.24 -0.45 -12.26
CA TYR A 86 2.49 0.73 -13.07
C TYR A 86 3.95 0.85 -13.45
N TYR A 87 4.84 0.67 -12.49
CA TYR A 87 6.29 0.67 -12.74
C TYR A 87 6.69 -0.48 -13.68
N TYR A 88 6.09 -1.66 -13.52
CA TYR A 88 6.30 -2.77 -14.44
C TYR A 88 5.95 -2.39 -15.89
N TRP A 89 4.78 -1.77 -16.10
CA TRP A 89 4.36 -1.36 -17.44
C TRP A 89 5.21 -0.22 -18.01
N LEU A 90 5.65 0.72 -17.16
CA LEU A 90 6.62 1.75 -17.58
C LEU A 90 7.92 1.13 -18.06
N LEU A 91 8.48 0.19 -17.31
CA LEU A 91 9.69 -0.54 -17.72
C LEU A 91 9.45 -1.33 -19.01
N TYR A 92 8.34 -2.06 -19.10
CA TYR A 92 7.99 -2.83 -20.30
C TYR A 92 7.93 -1.96 -21.56
N LYS A 93 7.26 -0.79 -21.48
CA LYS A 93 7.19 0.16 -22.60
C LYS A 93 8.53 0.86 -22.86
N PHE A 94 9.30 1.16 -21.82
CA PHE A 94 10.62 1.78 -21.95
C PHE A 94 11.58 0.93 -22.79
N TYR A 95 11.56 -0.40 -22.62
CA TYR A 95 12.40 -1.32 -23.40
C TYR A 95 11.98 -1.48 -24.87
N HIS A 96 10.92 -0.81 -25.34
CA HIS A 96 10.62 -0.75 -26.76
C HIS A 96 11.69 0.06 -27.51
N PRO A 97 12.18 -0.37 -28.70
CA PRO A 97 13.23 0.34 -29.44
C PRO A 97 12.94 1.83 -29.68
N CYS A 98 11.68 2.20 -29.91
CA CYS A 98 11.27 3.59 -30.10
C CYS A 98 11.43 4.48 -28.85
N ASN A 99 11.43 3.89 -27.65
CA ASN A 99 11.52 4.63 -26.38
C ASN A 99 12.95 4.62 -25.82
N LEU A 100 13.72 3.56 -26.08
CA LEU A 100 15.17 3.47 -25.79
C LEU A 100 15.97 4.63 -26.38
N SER A 101 15.55 5.19 -27.51
CA SER A 101 16.20 6.36 -28.13
C SER A 101 15.85 7.70 -27.47
N ARG A 102 14.82 7.74 -26.61
CA ARG A 102 14.26 8.96 -25.98
C ARG A 102 14.48 9.05 -24.46
N ASN A 103 15.39 8.21 -23.92
CA ASN A 103 15.53 7.76 -22.52
C ASN A 103 14.98 8.67 -21.40
N ASN A 104 15.28 9.97 -21.36
CA ASN A 104 14.88 10.84 -20.23
C ASN A 104 13.43 11.39 -20.34
N PHE A 105 12.90 11.58 -21.55
CA PHE A 105 11.57 12.20 -21.71
C PHE A 105 10.41 11.25 -21.42
N PHE A 106 10.60 9.95 -21.62
CA PHE A 106 9.54 8.95 -21.46
C PHE A 106 9.06 8.84 -20.01
N PHE A 107 9.99 8.72 -19.06
CA PHE A 107 9.65 8.59 -17.64
C PHE A 107 9.15 9.91 -17.06
N TYR A 108 9.79 11.04 -17.39
CA TYR A 108 9.36 12.35 -16.91
C TYR A 108 7.88 12.65 -17.26
N ASN A 109 7.43 12.26 -18.45
CA ASN A 109 6.04 12.49 -18.86
C ASN A 109 5.02 11.63 -18.11
N ASN A 110 5.40 10.42 -17.69
CA ASN A 110 4.50 9.47 -17.04
C ASN A 110 4.54 9.53 -15.49
N LEU A 111 5.62 10.05 -14.90
CA LEU A 111 5.80 10.08 -13.44
C LEU A 111 5.29 11.37 -12.78
N LYS A 112 4.68 12.28 -13.55
CA LYS A 112 4.04 13.49 -13.02
C LYS A 112 3.10 13.12 -11.86
N ASN A 113 2.91 14.05 -10.92
CA ASN A 113 2.00 14.01 -9.74
C ASN A 113 2.68 13.92 -8.36
N TYR A 114 4.00 13.84 -8.26
CA TYR A 114 4.72 13.88 -6.97
C TYR A 114 5.76 15.00 -6.92
N SER A 115 6.34 15.24 -5.75
CA SER A 115 7.46 16.18 -5.60
C SER A 115 8.65 15.77 -6.47
N ASP A 116 9.36 16.75 -7.04
CA ASP A 116 10.47 16.51 -7.98
C ASP A 116 11.53 15.53 -7.45
N ASN A 117 11.87 15.59 -6.16
CA ASN A 117 12.85 14.69 -5.55
C ASN A 117 12.42 13.20 -5.55
N ILE A 118 11.10 12.95 -5.48
CA ILE A 118 10.57 11.59 -5.59
C ILE A 118 10.61 11.15 -7.05
N ILE A 119 10.16 12.00 -7.97
CA ILE A 119 10.15 11.71 -9.42
C ILE A 119 11.56 11.41 -9.92
N GLN A 120 12.55 12.23 -9.57
CA GLN A 120 13.95 12.01 -9.94
C GLN A 120 14.50 10.68 -9.42
N TYR A 121 14.07 10.26 -8.23
CA TYR A 121 14.46 8.96 -7.69
C TYR A 121 13.75 7.81 -8.41
N GLU A 122 12.46 7.94 -8.72
CA GLU A 122 11.72 6.97 -9.52
C GLU A 122 12.37 6.79 -10.89
N GLU A 123 12.63 7.89 -11.61
CA GLU A 123 13.27 7.91 -12.92
C GLU A 123 14.64 7.23 -12.86
N LYS A 124 15.48 7.58 -11.88
CA LYS A 124 16.80 6.96 -11.73
C LYS A 124 16.71 5.44 -11.53
N MET A 125 15.75 4.96 -10.74
CA MET A 125 15.59 3.52 -10.50
C MET A 125 15.07 2.81 -11.75
N LEU A 126 14.11 3.42 -12.45
CA LEU A 126 13.54 2.86 -13.67
C LEU A 126 14.54 2.82 -14.84
N LEU A 127 15.38 3.86 -14.98
CA LEU A 127 16.48 3.88 -15.95
C LEU A 127 17.50 2.77 -15.69
N ASN A 128 17.66 2.36 -14.43
CA ASN A 128 18.50 1.21 -14.05
C ASN A 128 17.79 -0.14 -14.23
N GLY A 129 16.52 -0.15 -14.66
CA GLY A 129 15.71 -1.35 -14.78
C GLY A 129 15.04 -1.83 -13.49
N ASP A 130 15.14 -1.06 -12.41
CA ASP A 130 14.60 -1.40 -11.09
C ASP A 130 13.22 -0.77 -10.85
N ILE A 131 12.36 -1.49 -10.12
CA ILE A 131 11.11 -0.93 -9.59
C ILE A 131 11.46 -0.03 -8.38
N PRO A 132 11.06 1.25 -8.37
CA PRO A 132 11.34 2.16 -7.25
C PRO A 132 10.83 1.64 -5.91
N ILE A 133 11.69 1.68 -4.88
CA ILE A 133 11.35 1.29 -3.51
C ILE A 133 11.57 2.48 -2.57
N PHE A 134 10.56 2.73 -1.75
CA PHE A 134 10.54 3.81 -0.77
C PHE A 134 10.36 3.29 0.64
N PHE A 135 10.81 4.08 1.59
CA PHE A 135 10.67 3.81 3.00
C PHE A 135 10.29 5.07 3.77
N HIS A 136 9.66 4.88 4.91
CA HIS A 136 9.47 5.92 5.90
C HIS A 136 9.85 5.39 7.29
N LYS A 137 10.22 6.31 8.17
CA LYS A 137 10.40 6.03 9.60
C LYS A 137 9.16 6.54 10.33
N PRO A 138 8.47 5.75 11.17
CA PRO A 138 7.14 6.11 11.64
C PRO A 138 7.04 7.40 12.44
N PHE A 139 8.13 7.79 13.10
CA PHE A 139 8.22 8.99 13.94
C PHE A 139 8.73 10.22 13.19
N GLN A 140 8.90 10.12 11.88
CA GLN A 140 9.42 11.18 11.04
C GLN A 140 8.48 11.47 9.88
N LYS A 141 8.55 12.69 9.36
CA LYS A 141 7.74 13.15 8.23
C LYS A 141 8.45 12.98 6.89
N HIS A 142 9.54 12.22 6.85
CA HIS A 142 10.44 12.14 5.71
C HIS A 142 10.17 10.91 4.85
N VAL A 143 10.53 11.01 3.58
CA VAL A 143 10.60 9.86 2.66
C VAL A 143 12.06 9.52 2.38
N TYR A 144 12.33 8.22 2.38
CA TYR A 144 13.64 7.63 2.14
C TYR A 144 13.60 6.74 0.90
N GLY A 145 14.69 6.73 0.14
CA GLY A 145 14.98 5.71 -0.85
C GLY A 145 15.75 4.56 -0.19
N LEU A 146 16.49 3.79 -0.99
CA LEU A 146 17.31 2.69 -0.46
C LEU A 146 18.35 3.17 0.56
N ASN A 147 19.19 4.15 0.17
CA ASN A 147 20.38 4.53 0.95
C ASN A 147 20.39 6.00 1.40
N LYS A 148 19.37 6.79 1.01
CA LYS A 148 19.34 8.21 1.34
C LYS A 148 17.93 8.70 1.63
N ARG A 149 17.85 9.78 2.39
CA ARG A 149 16.64 10.60 2.51
C ARG A 149 16.39 11.31 1.18
N LEU A 150 15.17 11.26 0.69
CA LEU A 150 14.76 11.87 -0.58
C LEU A 150 14.07 13.21 -0.36
N GLN A 151 13.14 13.26 0.58
CA GLN A 151 12.31 14.45 0.81
C GLN A 151 12.11 14.68 2.31
N ASN A 152 12.37 15.91 2.73
CA ASN A 152 12.09 16.37 4.09
C ASN A 152 10.63 16.81 4.19
N ASN A 153 10.04 16.57 5.37
CA ASN A 153 8.66 16.95 5.71
C ASN A 153 7.63 16.68 4.60
N TYR A 154 7.75 15.53 3.93
CA TYR A 154 6.84 15.09 2.88
C TYR A 154 5.42 14.86 3.41
N TYR A 155 5.30 14.28 4.61
CA TYR A 155 4.01 14.07 5.25
C TYR A 155 3.65 15.21 6.19
N GLN A 156 2.38 15.60 6.22
CA GLN A 156 1.88 16.57 7.20
C GLN A 156 1.95 16.01 8.64
N TYR A 157 1.64 14.72 8.81
CA TYR A 157 1.65 14.00 10.07
C TYR A 157 2.53 12.76 10.00
N THR A 158 3.09 12.35 11.13
CA THR A 158 3.88 11.12 11.21
C THR A 158 2.96 9.90 11.23
N ALA A 159 3.47 8.73 10.84
CA ALA A 159 2.71 7.49 10.99
C ALA A 159 2.43 7.20 12.48
N ALA A 160 3.35 7.61 13.37
CA ALA A 160 3.17 7.51 14.81
C ALA A 160 1.99 8.33 15.34
N TYR A 161 1.77 9.54 14.80
CA TYR A 161 0.59 10.32 15.10
C TYR A 161 -0.69 9.58 14.72
N TRP A 162 -0.73 9.01 13.51
CA TRP A 162 -1.90 8.24 13.04
C TRP A 162 -2.12 6.96 13.84
N PHE A 163 -1.05 6.28 14.24
CA PHE A 163 -1.09 5.11 15.11
C PHE A 163 -1.76 5.46 16.44
N ASN A 164 -1.28 6.50 17.13
CA ASN A 164 -1.87 6.95 18.40
C ASN A 164 -3.32 7.41 18.25
N LYS A 165 -3.62 8.15 17.16
CA LYS A 165 -4.99 8.56 16.85
C LYS A 165 -5.90 7.34 16.65
N LYS A 166 -5.44 6.31 15.92
CA LYS A 166 -6.20 5.08 15.70
C LYS A 166 -6.39 4.28 16.98
N LEU A 167 -5.40 4.23 17.86
CA LEU A 167 -5.55 3.61 19.18
C LEU A 167 -6.61 4.31 20.04
N ASN A 168 -6.73 5.64 19.94
CA ASN A 168 -7.82 6.37 20.58
C ASN A 168 -9.17 6.04 19.94
N ASP A 169 -9.25 6.04 18.60
CA ASP A 169 -10.47 5.72 17.86
C ASP A 169 -11.03 4.33 18.26
N ILE A 170 -10.16 3.33 18.43
CA ILE A 170 -10.54 1.94 18.78
C ILE A 170 -11.23 1.84 20.15
N GLN A 171 -11.05 2.82 21.05
CA GLN A 171 -11.75 2.85 22.34
C GLN A 171 -13.26 3.11 22.19
N HIS A 172 -13.68 3.62 21.04
CA HIS A 172 -15.08 3.94 20.78
C HIS A 172 -15.77 2.79 20.05
N LYS A 173 -16.87 2.29 20.64
CA LYS A 173 -17.66 1.18 20.08
C LYS A 173 -18.17 1.48 18.66
N GLU A 174 -18.50 2.74 18.38
CA GLU A 174 -18.93 3.18 17.04
C GLU A 174 -17.87 2.93 15.96
N PHE A 175 -16.59 3.16 16.28
CA PHE A 175 -15.50 2.88 15.36
C PHE A 175 -15.43 1.38 15.04
N ILE A 176 -15.52 0.54 16.06
CA ILE A 176 -15.48 -0.93 15.90
C ILE A 176 -16.67 -1.40 15.06
N ASN A 177 -17.90 -0.99 15.40
CA ASN A 177 -19.12 -1.36 14.68
C ASN A 177 -19.02 -0.98 13.19
N LYS A 178 -18.51 0.22 12.88
CA LYS A 178 -18.31 0.66 11.51
C LYS A 178 -17.34 -0.27 10.75
N ARG A 179 -16.23 -0.69 11.37
CA ARG A 179 -15.28 -1.61 10.74
C ARG A 179 -15.86 -3.00 10.52
N LEU A 180 -16.66 -3.49 11.47
CA LEU A 180 -17.35 -4.79 11.33
C LEU A 180 -18.37 -4.77 10.19
N GLN A 181 -19.08 -3.64 10.02
CA GLN A 181 -20.02 -3.44 8.92
C GLN A 181 -19.34 -3.35 7.56
N GLU A 182 -18.25 -2.57 7.45
CA GLU A 182 -17.45 -2.48 6.21
C GLU A 182 -16.96 -3.86 5.74
N ILE A 183 -16.59 -4.74 6.68
CA ILE A 183 -16.12 -6.09 6.35
C ILE A 183 -17.26 -7.02 5.97
N TYR A 184 -18.42 -6.89 6.62
CA TYR A 184 -19.61 -7.60 6.20
C TYR A 184 -19.95 -7.27 4.74
N GLU A 185 -20.01 -5.98 4.39
CA GLU A 185 -20.33 -5.53 3.03
C GLU A 185 -19.29 -6.01 2.00
N LEU A 186 -18.01 -6.06 2.37
CA LEU A 186 -16.95 -6.55 1.48
C LEU A 186 -17.00 -8.06 1.22
N LEU A 187 -17.51 -8.84 2.18
CA LEU A 187 -17.48 -10.31 2.16
C LEU A 187 -18.83 -10.95 1.84
N ALA A 188 -19.94 -10.23 2.03
CA ALA A 188 -21.30 -10.73 1.80
C ALA A 188 -21.71 -10.72 0.31
N ILE A 189 -20.94 -10.06 -0.54
CA ILE A 189 -21.09 -10.00 -2.01
C ILE A 189 -20.28 -11.12 -2.68
#